data_AF-A0A539DRS9-F1
#
_entry.id   AF-A0A539DRS9-F1
#
_cell.length_a   1.000
_cell.length_b   1.000
_cell.length_c   1.000
_cell.angle_alpha   90.00
_cell.angle_beta   90.00
_cell.angle_gamma   90.00
#
_symmetry.space_group_name_H-M   'P 1'
#
loop_
_entity.id
_entity.type
_entity.pdbx_description
1 polymer ?
#
loop_
_entity_poly.entity_id
_entity_poly.type
_entity_poly.pdbx_seq_one_letter_code
_entity_poly.pdbx_strand_id
1 'polypeptide(L)'
;MRHRGTTSMIALLAAVVLSGTATAATNPVIDWTGPMSAAFEPNYVAPFNSVASNELKVVGKITLNFQAPLTSLNPAVGNGGGEYTFVFDQLISQGTVDEGVTRRSDYLGGRWQIFQDTVTPAVFGTNPANATSPSTFQDGVVILSGTFANFYTRSNELNPSGNYNADILVTGGTAYGLM
;
A
#
# COMPACT_ATOMS: atom_id res chain seq x y z
N MET A 1 71.08 0.58 -21.47
CA MET A 1 70.34 -0.54 -22.09
C MET A 1 69.22 -0.95 -21.13
N ARG A 2 67.96 -0.62 -21.46
CA ARG A 2 66.88 -1.53 -21.92
C ARG A 2 66.40 -2.53 -20.84
N HIS A 3 65.26 -2.24 -20.21
CA HIS A 3 63.94 -2.93 -20.31
C HIS A 3 63.81 -4.18 -19.42
N ARG A 4 62.98 -4.17 -18.36
CA ARG A 4 61.50 -4.34 -18.23
C ARG A 4 61.19 -5.73 -17.66
N GLY A 5 60.35 -5.78 -16.63
CA GLY A 5 59.84 -7.01 -16.04
C GLY A 5 58.88 -6.72 -14.89
N THR A 6 57.71 -6.19 -15.22
CA THR A 6 56.53 -6.06 -14.34
C THR A 6 55.97 -7.45 -14.01
N THR A 7 55.67 -7.73 -12.75
CA THR A 7 54.68 -8.76 -12.40
C THR A 7 53.83 -8.26 -11.25
N SER A 8 52.57 -7.99 -11.57
CA SER A 8 51.50 -7.56 -10.70
C SER A 8 51.19 -8.62 -9.65
N MET A 9 50.99 -8.22 -8.40
CA MET A 9 50.25 -9.04 -7.43
C MET A 9 48.98 -8.32 -7.04
N ILE A 10 47.91 -9.08 -7.18
CA ILE A 10 46.49 -8.78 -7.01
C ILE A 10 46.24 -8.24 -5.61
N ALA A 11 45.71 -7.01 -5.51
CA ALA A 11 45.18 -6.47 -4.27
C ALA A 11 43.83 -7.16 -3.98
N LEU A 12 43.82 -8.06 -2.98
CA LEU A 12 42.60 -8.64 -2.45
C LEU A 12 41.87 -7.58 -1.61
N LEU A 13 40.88 -6.91 -2.20
CA LEU A 13 40.01 -5.97 -1.50
C LEU A 13 39.01 -6.78 -0.65
N ALA A 14 39.28 -6.88 0.66
CA ALA A 14 38.31 -7.44 1.61
C ALA A 14 37.17 -6.43 1.81
N ALA A 15 36.03 -6.66 1.15
CA ALA A 15 34.80 -5.95 1.42
C ALA A 15 34.31 -6.35 2.83
N VAL A 16 34.52 -5.47 3.81
CA VAL A 16 33.85 -5.56 5.11
C VAL A 16 32.39 -5.24 4.85
N VAL A 17 31.56 -6.28 4.73
CA VAL A 17 30.11 -6.14 4.79
C VAL A 17 29.78 -5.76 6.23
N LEU A 18 29.56 -4.46 6.48
CA LEU A 18 28.84 -4.02 7.67
C LEU A 18 27.44 -4.64 7.57
N SER A 19 27.26 -5.78 8.23
CA SER A 19 25.95 -6.29 8.59
C SER A 19 25.43 -5.37 9.69
N GLY A 20 24.93 -4.20 9.28
CA GLY A 20 24.09 -3.39 10.15
C GLY A 20 22.92 -4.26 10.59
N THR A 21 22.69 -4.36 11.88
CA THR A 21 21.46 -4.92 12.41
C THR A 21 20.32 -4.11 11.83
N ALA A 22 19.55 -4.70 10.92
CA ALA A 22 18.27 -4.15 10.52
C ALA A 22 17.40 -4.14 11.77
N THR A 23 17.33 -3.01 12.44
CA THR A 23 16.26 -2.73 13.41
C THR A 23 14.98 -2.86 12.62
N ALA A 24 14.14 -3.85 12.95
CA ALA A 24 12.80 -3.93 12.40
C ALA A 24 12.13 -2.58 12.63
N ALA A 25 11.86 -1.82 11.57
CA ALA A 25 11.00 -0.67 11.71
C ALA A 25 9.68 -1.17 12.29
N THR A 26 9.30 -0.57 13.41
CA THR A 26 7.94 -0.69 13.93
C THR A 26 6.99 -0.41 12.78
N ASN A 27 6.15 -1.41 12.43
CA ASN A 27 5.25 -1.36 11.28
C ASN A 27 4.69 0.05 11.10
N PRO A 28 4.88 0.69 9.92
CA PRO A 28 4.37 2.03 9.69
C PRO A 28 2.87 2.03 9.94
N VAL A 29 2.42 2.77 10.95
CA VAL A 29 0.99 3.01 11.14
C VAL A 29 0.61 4.07 10.12
N ILE A 30 -0.01 3.63 9.03
CA ILE A 30 -0.56 4.53 8.02
C ILE A 30 -2.04 4.69 8.36
N ASP A 31 -2.40 5.89 8.84
CA ASP A 31 -3.77 6.23 9.13
C ASP A 31 -4.45 6.69 7.83
N TRP A 32 -5.31 5.83 7.29
CA TRP A 32 -6.00 6.02 6.02
C TRP A 32 -7.26 6.90 6.13
N THR A 33 -7.41 7.67 7.21
CA THR A 33 -8.57 8.55 7.46
C THR A 33 -8.59 9.75 6.52
N GLY A 34 -8.96 9.50 5.26
CA GLY A 34 -9.24 10.51 4.27
C GLY A 34 -10.72 10.46 3.84
N PRO A 35 -11.40 11.60 3.66
CA PRO A 35 -12.75 11.66 3.08
C PRO A 35 -12.80 11.25 1.59
N MET A 36 -11.67 10.81 1.01
CA MET A 36 -11.49 10.55 -0.42
C MET A 36 -10.92 9.15 -0.65
N SER A 37 -11.71 8.13 -0.30
CA SER A 37 -11.46 6.75 -0.71
C SER A 37 -12.67 6.18 -1.44
N ALA A 38 -12.41 5.24 -2.34
CA ALA A 38 -13.42 4.49 -3.06
C ALA A 38 -13.08 3.00 -2.98
N ALA A 39 -14.10 2.17 -2.76
CA ALA A 39 -13.99 0.72 -2.79
C ALA A 39 -14.91 0.17 -3.88
N PHE A 40 -14.46 -0.88 -4.55
CA PHE A 40 -15.24 -1.62 -5.52
C PHE A 40 -15.05 -3.11 -5.29
N GLU A 41 -16.16 -3.81 -5.25
CA GLU A 41 -16.19 -5.26 -5.25
C GLU A 41 -17.41 -5.68 -6.10
N PRO A 42 -17.24 -6.51 -7.14
CA PRO A 42 -18.38 -6.96 -7.93
C PRO A 42 -19.33 -7.79 -7.06
N ASN A 43 -20.61 -7.83 -7.42
CA ASN A 43 -21.64 -8.65 -6.76
C ASN A 43 -21.69 -8.51 -5.22
N TYR A 44 -21.25 -7.38 -4.66
CA TYR A 44 -21.40 -7.08 -3.24
C TYR A 44 -22.88 -7.06 -2.87
N VAL A 45 -23.24 -7.81 -1.82
CA VAL A 45 -24.63 -7.96 -1.38
C VAL A 45 -24.85 -7.10 -0.13
N ALA A 46 -25.81 -6.18 -0.21
CA ALA A 46 -26.18 -5.35 0.93
C ALA A 46 -26.72 -6.18 2.13
N PRO A 47 -26.51 -5.73 3.39
CA PRO A 47 -25.84 -4.47 3.74
C PRO A 47 -24.31 -4.59 3.74
N PHE A 48 -23.73 -5.76 4.08
CA PHE A 48 -22.27 -5.91 4.16
C PHE A 48 -21.72 -7.31 3.84
N ASN A 49 -22.21 -7.94 2.77
CA ASN A 49 -21.77 -9.28 2.38
C ASN A 49 -20.92 -9.22 1.10
N SER A 50 -19.64 -9.48 1.29
CA SER A 50 -18.69 -9.83 0.25
C SER A 50 -18.92 -11.28 -0.20
N VAL A 51 -18.93 -11.50 -1.51
CA VAL A 51 -19.18 -12.81 -2.11
C VAL A 51 -17.83 -13.46 -2.43
N ALA A 52 -17.66 -14.72 -2.04
CA ALA A 52 -16.42 -15.45 -2.25
C ALA A 52 -15.97 -15.40 -3.73
N SER A 53 -14.65 -15.32 -3.93
CA SER A 53 -13.97 -15.19 -5.23
C SER A 53 -14.05 -13.81 -5.88
N ASN A 54 -14.81 -12.85 -5.34
CA ASN A 54 -14.76 -11.48 -5.83
C ASN A 54 -13.51 -10.77 -5.35
N GLU A 55 -12.98 -9.90 -6.22
CA GLU A 55 -11.84 -9.06 -5.88
C GLU A 55 -12.34 -7.74 -5.29
N LEU A 56 -11.94 -7.43 -4.06
CA LEU A 56 -12.06 -6.09 -3.50
C LEU A 56 -10.89 -5.24 -4.00
N LYS A 57 -11.21 -4.04 -4.49
CA LYS A 57 -10.23 -3.00 -4.78
C LYS A 57 -10.54 -1.75 -4.00
N VAL A 58 -9.51 -1.13 -3.44
CA VAL A 58 -9.63 0.11 -2.65
C VAL A 58 -8.59 1.10 -3.13
N VAL A 59 -9.01 2.34 -3.33
CA VAL A 59 -8.11 3.45 -3.69
C VAL A 59 -8.45 4.68 -2.87
N GLY A 60 -7.49 5.56 -2.67
CA GLY A 60 -7.75 6.84 -2.02
C GLY A 60 -6.53 7.73 -1.89
N LYS A 61 -6.74 8.90 -1.28
CA LYS A 61 -5.68 9.88 -0.97
C LYS A 61 -5.21 9.75 0.46
N ILE A 62 -3.91 9.96 0.69
CA ILE A 62 -3.31 10.10 2.01
C ILE A 62 -3.24 11.60 2.33
N THR A 63 -4.10 12.09 3.23
CA THR A 63 -4.28 13.54 3.46
C THR A 63 -3.85 14.02 4.85
N LEU A 64 -3.65 13.11 5.81
CA LEU A 64 -3.39 13.50 7.20
C LEU A 64 -1.90 13.52 7.53
N ASN A 65 -1.28 12.37 7.80
CA ASN A 65 0.13 12.28 8.20
C ASN A 65 0.74 10.93 7.84
N PHE A 66 2.02 10.94 7.49
CA PHE A 66 2.87 9.75 7.55
C PHE A 66 3.51 9.67 8.94
N GLN A 67 3.43 8.50 9.57
CA GLN A 67 4.12 8.22 10.84
C GLN A 67 5.52 7.69 10.58
N ALA A 68 6.33 7.55 11.64
CA ALA A 68 7.65 6.95 11.53
C ALA A 68 7.56 5.55 10.88
N PRO A 69 8.49 5.19 9.99
CA PRO A 69 9.71 5.94 9.63
C PRO A 69 9.52 6.94 8.45
N LEU A 70 8.29 7.13 7.98
CA LEU A 70 7.94 7.94 6.81
C LEU A 70 7.68 9.42 7.15
N THR A 71 8.06 9.91 8.33
CA THR A 71 7.77 11.29 8.79
C THR A 71 8.38 12.39 7.92
N SER A 72 9.36 12.05 7.06
CA SER A 72 9.92 12.99 6.08
C SER A 72 9.00 13.22 4.88
N LEU A 73 8.03 12.32 4.64
CA LEU A 73 7.00 12.50 3.63
C LEU A 73 5.92 13.40 4.20
N ASN A 74 5.53 14.41 3.44
CA ASN A 74 4.48 15.33 3.85
C ASN A 74 3.23 15.09 2.98
N PRO A 75 2.16 14.48 3.51
CA PRO A 75 0.95 14.19 2.76
C PRO A 75 0.13 15.43 2.42
N ALA A 76 0.36 16.54 3.12
CA ALA A 76 -0.17 17.86 2.78
C ALA A 76 0.69 18.59 1.73
N VAL A 77 1.80 18.01 1.26
CA VAL A 77 2.72 18.59 0.27
C VAL A 77 2.71 17.77 -1.01
N GLY A 78 1.77 18.12 -1.87
CA GLY A 78 2.13 18.45 -3.25
C GLY A 78 2.12 19.95 -3.41
N ASN A 79 3.17 20.64 -2.94
CA ASN A 79 3.40 22.11 -2.95
C ASN A 79 3.35 22.74 -4.37
N GLY A 80 2.22 22.61 -5.06
CA GLY A 80 2.03 22.94 -6.48
C GLY A 80 0.93 22.14 -7.21
N GLY A 81 0.25 21.19 -6.56
CA GLY A 81 -0.82 20.37 -7.17
C GLY A 81 -0.65 18.85 -7.09
N GLY A 82 0.38 18.33 -6.39
CA GLY A 82 0.61 16.89 -6.22
C GLY A 82 -0.11 16.26 -5.01
N GLU A 83 -0.03 14.94 -4.89
CA GLU A 83 -0.61 14.14 -3.80
C GLU A 83 0.04 12.77 -3.63
N TYR A 84 -0.32 12.12 -2.52
CA TYR A 84 -0.03 10.70 -2.30
C TYR A 84 -1.33 9.91 -2.35
N THR A 85 -1.32 8.81 -3.10
CA THR A 85 -2.47 7.92 -3.24
C THR A 85 -2.09 6.50 -2.87
N PHE A 86 -3.08 5.70 -2.48
CA PHE A 86 -2.90 4.29 -2.17
C PHE A 86 -3.80 3.41 -3.03
N VAL A 87 -3.34 2.19 -3.27
CA VAL A 87 -4.07 1.16 -4.02
C VAL A 87 -3.95 -0.16 -3.30
N PHE A 88 -5.09 -0.76 -3.01
CA PHE A 88 -5.24 -2.13 -2.54
C PHE A 88 -5.94 -2.91 -3.65
N ASP A 89 -5.31 -3.96 -4.16
CA ASP A 89 -5.91 -4.86 -5.15
C ASP A 89 -5.41 -6.29 -4.94
N GLN A 90 -5.87 -7.24 -5.76
CA GLN A 90 -5.62 -8.67 -5.61
C GLN A 90 -6.13 -9.26 -4.28
N LEU A 91 -7.10 -8.59 -3.65
CA LEU A 91 -7.76 -9.05 -2.43
C LEU A 91 -8.95 -9.93 -2.81
N ILE A 92 -8.76 -11.25 -2.77
CA ILE A 92 -9.80 -12.21 -3.19
C ILE A 92 -10.62 -12.65 -1.98
N SER A 93 -11.89 -12.28 -1.98
CA SER A 93 -12.82 -12.59 -0.90
C SER A 93 -12.95 -14.10 -0.67
N GLN A 94 -12.96 -14.50 0.60
CA GLN A 94 -13.33 -15.83 1.06
C GLN A 94 -14.82 -15.94 1.42
N GLY A 95 -15.58 -14.86 1.21
CA GLY A 95 -16.96 -14.70 1.65
C GLY A 95 -17.05 -14.03 3.02
N THR A 96 -18.25 -13.59 3.37
CA THR A 96 -18.55 -12.98 4.66
C THR A 96 -19.02 -14.02 5.68
N VAL A 97 -18.51 -13.89 6.89
CA VAL A 97 -18.98 -14.60 8.08
C VAL A 97 -19.81 -13.66 8.96
N ASP A 98 -20.92 -14.19 9.48
CA ASP A 98 -21.77 -13.51 10.46
C ASP A 98 -21.13 -13.60 11.87
N GLU A 99 -20.87 -12.45 12.48
CA GLU A 99 -20.41 -12.33 13.87
C GLU A 99 -21.47 -11.64 14.76
N GLY A 100 -22.75 -11.68 14.37
CA GLY A 100 -23.85 -11.02 15.05
C GLY A 100 -24.09 -9.62 14.47
N VAL A 101 -23.85 -8.59 15.28
CA VAL A 101 -24.02 -7.18 14.82
C VAL A 101 -22.91 -6.73 13.87
N THR A 102 -21.86 -7.55 13.74
CA THR A 102 -20.74 -7.31 12.83
C THR A 102 -20.66 -8.36 11.75
N ARG A 103 -20.27 -7.94 10.55
CA ARG A 103 -19.91 -8.81 9.43
C ARG A 103 -18.41 -8.77 9.25
N ARG A 104 -17.79 -9.93 9.08
CA ARG A 104 -16.36 -10.05 8.77
C ARG A 104 -16.19 -10.69 7.41
N SER A 105 -15.39 -10.09 6.54
CA SER A 105 -15.00 -10.70 5.27
C SER A 105 -13.48 -10.81 5.22
N ASP A 106 -12.98 -12.04 5.12
CA ASP A 106 -11.55 -12.32 4.99
C ASP A 106 -11.16 -12.39 3.51
N TYR A 107 -9.95 -11.94 3.19
CA TYR A 107 -9.43 -11.90 1.83
C TYR A 107 -8.07 -12.60 1.74
N LEU A 108 -7.86 -13.35 0.65
CA LEU A 108 -6.56 -13.93 0.31
C LEU A 108 -5.78 -13.01 -0.63
N GLY A 109 -4.45 -13.09 -0.53
CA GLY A 109 -3.53 -12.30 -1.34
C GLY A 109 -3.50 -10.85 -0.86
N GLY A 110 -3.61 -9.93 -1.82
CA GLY A 110 -3.51 -8.51 -1.56
C GLY A 110 -2.15 -7.95 -1.92
N ARG A 111 -2.17 -7.01 -2.86
CA ARG A 111 -1.08 -6.11 -3.15
C ARG A 111 -1.42 -4.73 -2.60
N TRP A 112 -0.40 -4.10 -2.04
CA TRP A 112 -0.46 -2.78 -1.45
C TRP A 112 0.55 -1.88 -2.15
N GLN A 113 0.12 -0.68 -2.53
CA GLN A 113 1.00 0.32 -3.14
C GLN A 113 0.64 1.73 -2.65
N ILE A 114 1.67 2.56 -2.46
CA ILE A 114 1.54 4.01 -2.33
C ILE A 114 2.25 4.64 -3.52
N PHE A 115 1.56 5.59 -4.12
CA PHE A 115 2.08 6.41 -5.17
C PHE A 115 2.27 7.85 -4.72
N GLN A 116 3.17 8.53 -5.42
CA GLN A 116 3.35 9.97 -5.36
C GLN A 116 3.16 10.54 -6.77
N ASP A 117 2.19 11.43 -6.91
CA ASP A 117 2.09 12.33 -8.05
C ASP A 117 2.49 13.74 -7.58
N THR A 118 3.42 14.39 -8.27
CA THR A 118 3.89 15.74 -7.92
C THR A 118 3.18 16.85 -8.68
N VAL A 119 2.29 16.51 -9.62
CA VAL A 119 1.77 17.41 -10.67
C VAL A 119 0.26 17.38 -10.79
N THR A 120 -0.37 16.19 -10.80
CA THR A 120 -1.79 16.04 -11.11
C THR A 120 -2.53 15.35 -9.98
N PRO A 121 -3.61 15.94 -9.43
CA PRO A 121 -4.43 15.23 -8.46
C PRO A 121 -5.16 14.06 -9.13
N ALA A 122 -5.16 12.90 -8.50
CA ALA A 122 -5.96 11.77 -8.91
C ALA A 122 -7.45 12.10 -8.85
N VAL A 123 -8.17 11.58 -9.85
CA VAL A 123 -9.62 11.60 -9.92
C VAL A 123 -10.14 10.19 -9.68
N PHE A 124 -10.71 9.98 -8.50
CA PHE A 124 -11.47 8.78 -8.19
C PHE A 124 -12.93 9.05 -8.58
N GLY A 125 -13.51 8.21 -9.43
CA GLY A 125 -14.94 8.31 -9.73
C GLY A 125 -15.73 8.18 -8.43
N THR A 126 -16.51 9.19 -8.07
CA THR A 126 -17.38 9.12 -6.88
C THR A 126 -18.47 8.09 -7.10
N ASN A 127 -18.74 7.33 -6.03
CA ASN A 127 -19.78 6.31 -5.88
C ASN A 127 -21.04 6.52 -6.78
N PRO A 128 -21.41 5.54 -7.63
CA PRO A 128 -20.74 4.26 -7.80
C PRO A 128 -19.36 4.43 -8.44
N ALA A 129 -18.40 3.63 -7.98
CA ALA A 129 -17.13 3.44 -8.65
C ALA A 129 -17.39 3.34 -10.16
N ASN A 130 -16.82 4.24 -10.94
CA ASN A 130 -16.93 4.13 -12.39
C ASN A 130 -16.25 2.80 -12.80
N ALA A 131 -16.70 2.15 -13.87
CA ALA A 131 -16.16 0.86 -14.30
C ALA A 131 -14.63 0.89 -14.58
N THR A 132 -13.99 2.06 -14.55
CA THR A 132 -12.58 2.34 -14.79
C THR A 132 -11.75 2.62 -13.53
N SER A 133 -12.35 2.87 -12.37
CA SER A 133 -11.64 3.07 -11.09
C SER A 133 -12.46 2.45 -9.98
N PRO A 134 -11.91 1.49 -9.20
CA PRO A 134 -10.48 1.27 -8.92
C PRO A 134 -9.74 0.29 -9.84
N SER A 135 -10.39 -0.30 -10.84
CA SER A 135 -9.84 -1.45 -11.58
C SER A 135 -8.57 -1.18 -12.39
N THR A 136 -8.36 0.06 -12.86
CA THR A 136 -7.18 0.47 -13.64
C THR A 136 -6.42 1.64 -13.01
N PHE A 137 -6.60 1.91 -11.72
CA PHE A 137 -6.00 3.08 -11.08
C PHE A 137 -4.48 2.94 -10.91
N GLN A 138 -3.74 3.93 -11.41
CA GLN A 138 -2.33 4.18 -11.15
C GLN A 138 -2.11 5.70 -11.21
N ASP A 139 -1.24 6.22 -10.34
CA ASP A 139 -1.15 7.67 -10.16
C ASP A 139 0.27 8.11 -9.81
N GLY A 140 1.08 8.43 -10.80
CA GLY A 140 2.47 8.82 -10.59
C GLY A 140 3.41 7.64 -10.27
N VAL A 141 4.39 7.88 -9.39
CA VAL A 141 5.49 6.95 -9.11
C VAL A 141 5.20 6.14 -7.83
N VAL A 142 5.41 4.83 -7.89
CA VAL A 142 5.32 3.97 -6.70
C VAL A 142 6.46 4.28 -5.73
N ILE A 143 6.12 4.82 -4.57
CA ILE A 143 7.10 5.12 -3.51
C ILE A 143 7.21 4.01 -2.48
N LEU A 144 6.12 3.25 -2.27
CA LEU A 144 6.11 2.07 -1.43
C LEU A 144 5.24 1.01 -2.07
N SER A 145 5.65 -0.25 -1.98
CA SER A 145 4.86 -1.38 -2.41
C SER A 145 5.10 -2.59 -1.54
N GLY A 146 4.14 -3.51 -1.54
CA GLY A 146 4.15 -4.66 -0.68
C GLY A 146 2.98 -5.59 -0.91
N THR A 147 2.80 -6.49 0.04
CA THR A 147 1.70 -7.45 0.09
C THR A 147 0.98 -7.36 1.41
N PHE A 148 -0.31 -7.69 1.40
CA PHE A 148 -1.06 -7.88 2.62
C PHE A 148 -0.95 -9.33 3.10
N ALA A 149 -0.98 -9.50 4.42
CA ALA A 149 -1.31 -10.76 5.06
C ALA A 149 -2.48 -10.52 6.02
N ASN A 150 -3.31 -11.55 6.23
CA ASN A 150 -4.45 -11.51 7.14
C ASN A 150 -5.41 -10.32 6.88
N PHE A 151 -5.62 -9.94 5.61
CA PHE A 151 -6.50 -8.83 5.28
C PHE A 151 -7.96 -9.20 5.55
N TYR A 152 -8.67 -8.37 6.30
CA TYR A 152 -10.11 -8.50 6.49
C TYR A 152 -10.81 -7.15 6.58
N THR A 153 -12.06 -7.12 6.13
CA THR A 153 -13.01 -6.05 6.44
C THR A 153 -13.86 -6.45 7.62
N ARG A 154 -14.19 -5.48 8.47
CA ARG A 154 -15.20 -5.64 9.51
C ARG A 154 -16.16 -4.48 9.46
N SER A 155 -17.45 -4.76 9.33
CA SER A 155 -18.52 -3.76 9.23
C SER A 155 -19.60 -4.01 10.27
N ASN A 156 -20.29 -2.95 10.67
CA ASN A 156 -21.38 -3.01 11.64
C ASN A 156 -22.73 -2.81 10.93
N GLU A 157 -23.67 -3.74 11.14
CA GLU A 157 -24.98 -3.70 10.47
C GLU A 157 -25.91 -2.60 11.01
N LEU A 158 -25.71 -2.19 12.26
CA LEU A 158 -26.54 -1.19 12.95
C LEU A 158 -26.10 0.25 12.65
N ASN A 159 -24.84 0.43 12.25
CA ASN A 159 -24.27 1.72 11.87
C ASN A 159 -23.31 1.48 10.70
N PRO A 160 -23.62 1.94 9.47
CA PRO A 160 -22.88 1.63 8.25
C PRO A 160 -21.45 2.20 8.31
N SER A 161 -20.61 1.50 9.04
CA SER A 161 -19.26 1.85 9.44
C SER A 161 -18.47 0.56 9.50
N GLY A 162 -17.17 0.66 9.27
CA GLY A 162 -16.29 -0.48 9.28
C GLY A 162 -14.84 -0.07 9.17
N ASN A 163 -13.97 -1.07 9.20
CA ASN A 163 -12.53 -0.91 9.09
C ASN A 163 -11.91 -1.99 8.21
N TYR A 164 -10.87 -1.60 7.50
CA TYR A 164 -9.92 -2.51 6.87
C TYR A 164 -8.80 -2.81 7.86
N ASN A 165 -8.38 -4.07 7.95
CA ASN A 165 -7.25 -4.47 8.79
C ASN A 165 -6.40 -5.43 7.99
N ALA A 166 -5.08 -5.31 8.13
CA ALA A 166 -4.13 -6.22 7.53
C ALA A 166 -2.76 -6.06 8.19
N ASP A 167 -1.95 -7.09 8.05
CA ASP A 167 -0.51 -6.99 8.20
C ASP A 167 0.08 -6.57 6.85
N ILE A 168 0.97 -5.56 6.86
CA ILE A 168 1.62 -5.08 5.64
C ILE A 168 3.07 -5.57 5.63
N LEU A 169 3.44 -6.32 4.59
CA LEU A 169 4.83 -6.60 4.28
C LEU A 169 5.26 -5.67 3.15
N VAL A 170 6.08 -4.67 3.47
CA VAL A 170 6.66 -3.77 2.48
C VAL A 170 7.86 -4.44 1.82
N THR A 171 7.90 -4.41 0.49
CA THR A 171 8.91 -5.13 -0.31
C THR A 171 9.61 -4.25 -1.35
N GLY A 172 9.20 -2.99 -1.52
CA GLY A 172 9.83 -2.11 -2.51
C GLY A 172 9.26 -0.70 -2.57
N GLY A 173 9.65 0.02 -3.63
CA GLY A 173 9.34 1.43 -3.85
C GLY A 173 10.54 2.35 -3.57
N THR A 174 10.50 3.58 -4.08
CA THR A 174 11.62 4.54 -3.94
C THR A 174 11.86 4.99 -2.50
N ALA A 175 10.85 4.94 -1.65
CA ALA A 175 10.93 5.23 -0.22
C ALA A 175 11.19 3.97 0.64
N TYR A 176 11.40 2.79 0.03
CA TYR A 176 11.65 1.55 0.78
C TYR A 176 12.88 1.62 1.69
N GLY A 177 13.93 2.34 1.27
CA GLY A 177 15.14 2.54 2.09
C GLY A 177 14.91 3.39 3.34
N LEU A 178 13.71 3.95 3.52
CA LEU A 178 13.30 4.62 4.76
C LEU A 178 12.68 3.64 5.77
N MET A 179 12.39 2.40 5.37
CA MET A 179 11.76 1.35 6.18
C MET A 179 12.76 0.49 6.95
#